data_AF-A0A1I2VZF1-F1
#
_entry.id   AF-A0A1I2VZF1-F1
#
_cell.length_a   1.000
_cell.length_b   1.000
_cell.length_c   1.000
_cell.angle_alpha   90.00
_cell.angle_beta   90.00
_cell.angle_gamma   90.00
#
_symmetry.space_group_name_H-M   'P 1'
#
loop_
_entity.id
_entity.type
_entity.pdbx_description
1 polymer ?
#
loop_
_entity_poly.entity_id
_entity_poly.type
_entity_poly.pdbx_seq_one_letter_code
_entity_poly.pdbx_strand_id
1 'polypeptide(L)'
;MNNDFYMYFIKSKVESIYKKVTHNRINPKRIAGRKILSADEVNKLIYDKILHGQSLFVGRYGASEMNIITEYIKSRRMNRDIDVNSVIVKNLVMLSGFFPNKLSEIEKFAQLMLQSGENVDILGRWWNGFEDYVIKHYAKDAMLTDLLYLEPWFPGVKVPWTLALKGKRILVIHPFNNTIEKQYKKRLLLFSDKKILPEFELITLQAVQTAAGLSDNRFKTWFDALDYMFNESMKTDFDIAIVGCGAYGFPLAQKIKNVGKQAIHLGGATQLLFGIKGRRWEENDEFQYIRKLFNENWVYPNKEETPISANKIENSCYWR
;
A
#
# COMPACT_ATOMS: atom_id res chain seq x y z
N MET A 1 9.48 2.37 33.16
CA MET A 1 8.76 2.97 32.01
C MET A 1 9.70 2.96 30.81
N ASN A 2 9.27 2.45 29.66
CA ASN A 2 10.16 2.26 28.53
C ASN A 2 10.41 3.61 27.82
N ASN A 3 11.52 4.28 28.15
CA ASN A 3 11.91 5.61 27.62
C ASN A 3 11.84 5.70 26.08
N ASP A 4 11.96 4.56 25.40
CA ASP A 4 11.90 4.43 23.95
C ASP A 4 10.59 4.98 23.34
N PHE A 5 9.44 4.76 23.97
CA PHE A 5 8.15 5.23 23.43
C PHE A 5 8.12 6.76 23.29
N TYR A 6 8.47 7.48 24.36
CA TYR A 6 8.46 8.94 24.36
C TYR A 6 9.54 9.51 23.43
N MET A 7 10.69 8.85 23.33
CA MET A 7 11.75 9.24 22.39
C MET A 7 11.26 9.19 20.93
N TYR A 8 10.64 8.09 20.49
CA TYR A 8 10.10 8.01 19.13
C TYR A 8 8.91 8.95 18.91
N PHE A 9 8.10 9.18 19.94
CA PHE A 9 6.99 10.12 19.86
C PHE A 9 7.49 11.55 19.63
N ILE A 10 8.47 12.00 20.44
CA ILE A 10 9.11 13.31 20.30
C ILE A 10 9.80 13.42 18.94
N LYS A 11 10.59 12.40 18.55
CA LYS A 11 11.24 12.33 17.23
C LYS A 11 10.24 12.55 16.10
N SER A 12 9.12 11.83 16.13
CA SER A 12 8.08 11.97 15.11
C SER A 12 7.46 13.38 15.06
N LYS A 13 7.34 14.06 16.21
CA LYS A 13 6.86 15.46 16.26
C LYS A 13 7.89 16.42 15.66
N VAL A 14 9.17 16.23 15.99
CA VAL A 14 10.27 17.01 15.41
C VAL A 14 10.32 16.85 13.89
N GLU A 15 10.27 15.63 13.38
CA GLU A 15 10.23 15.35 11.93
C GLU A 15 9.02 16.01 11.26
N SER A 16 7.85 15.94 11.89
CA SER A 16 6.64 16.59 11.36
C SER A 16 6.75 18.11 11.31
N ILE A 17 7.32 18.74 12.34
CA ILE A 17 7.53 20.20 12.39
C ILE A 17 8.56 20.60 11.34
N TYR A 18 9.68 19.88 11.26
CA TYR A 18 10.72 20.12 10.27
C TYR A 18 10.15 20.07 8.84
N LYS A 19 9.37 19.04 8.51
CA LYS A 19 8.72 18.93 7.20
C LYS A 19 7.77 20.08 6.91
N LYS A 20 7.00 20.53 7.91
CA LYS A 20 6.07 21.67 7.75
C LYS A 20 6.79 22.99 7.52
N VAL A 21 7.92 23.21 8.20
CA VAL A 21 8.67 24.48 8.14
C VAL A 21 9.56 24.55 6.90
N THR A 22 10.21 23.45 6.55
CA THR A 22 11.25 23.43 5.50
C THR A 22 10.77 22.87 4.17
N HIS A 23 9.57 22.27 4.14
CA HIS A 23 9.09 21.44 3.03
C HIS A 23 10.00 20.24 2.68
N ASN A 24 11.03 19.96 3.49
CA ASN A 24 11.99 18.89 3.30
C ASN A 24 11.81 17.78 4.35
N ARG A 25 12.28 16.57 4.05
CA ARG A 25 12.32 15.46 5.01
C ARG A 25 13.70 15.36 5.63
N ILE A 26 13.76 15.09 6.93
CA ILE A 26 15.00 14.59 7.54
C ILE A 26 15.21 13.21 6.94
N ASN A 27 16.27 13.04 6.14
CA ASN A 27 16.57 11.78 5.48
C ASN A 27 17.68 11.05 6.25
N PRO A 28 17.35 10.28 7.30
CA PRO A 28 18.34 9.54 8.04
C PRO A 28 18.93 8.43 7.17
N LYS A 29 20.25 8.23 7.28
CA LYS A 29 20.94 7.07 6.68
C LYS A 29 20.42 5.71 7.21
N ARG A 30 19.58 5.72 8.25
CA ARG A 30 19.03 4.55 8.94
C ARG A 30 17.57 4.77 9.38
N ILE A 31 16.74 3.75 9.26
CA ILE A 31 15.35 3.71 9.77
C ILE A 31 15.33 2.79 10.98
N ALA A 32 14.83 3.26 12.13
CA ALA A 32 14.82 2.46 13.36
C ALA A 32 16.19 1.80 13.71
N GLY A 33 17.30 2.46 13.35
CA GLY A 33 18.67 1.95 13.55
C GLY A 33 19.19 0.98 12.48
N ARG A 34 18.36 0.65 11.46
CA ARG A 34 18.62 -0.36 10.41
C ARG A 34 18.93 0.32 9.07
N LYS A 35 19.71 -0.38 8.21
CA LYS A 35 20.04 0.08 6.85
C LYS A 35 18.76 0.12 5.99
N ILE A 36 18.67 1.12 5.12
CA ILE A 36 17.64 1.23 4.07
C ILE A 36 18.26 0.73 2.76
N LEU A 37 17.55 -0.14 2.05
CA LEU A 37 17.92 -0.55 0.70
C LEU A 37 17.64 0.58 -0.30
N SER A 38 18.54 0.75 -1.26
CA SER A 38 18.33 1.62 -2.42
C SER A 38 17.29 1.03 -3.38
N ALA A 39 16.81 1.86 -4.32
CA ALA A 39 15.86 1.43 -5.35
C ALA A 39 16.34 0.22 -6.16
N ASP A 40 17.62 0.20 -6.57
CA ASP A 40 18.20 -0.92 -7.32
C ASP A 40 18.34 -2.18 -6.44
N GLU A 41 18.83 -2.03 -5.20
CA GLU A 41 18.97 -3.14 -4.25
C GLU A 41 17.61 -3.81 -3.95
N VAL A 42 16.56 -3.03 -3.67
CA VAL A 42 15.25 -3.58 -3.32
C VAL A 42 14.55 -4.20 -4.52
N ASN A 43 14.64 -3.58 -5.71
CA ASN A 43 14.05 -4.16 -6.93
C ASN A 43 14.74 -5.49 -7.30
N LYS A 44 16.07 -5.55 -7.18
CA LYS A 44 16.81 -6.80 -7.39
C LYS A 44 16.44 -7.86 -6.37
N LEU A 45 16.30 -7.50 -5.09
CA LEU A 45 15.90 -8.42 -4.03
C LEU A 45 14.49 -9.00 -4.29
N ILE A 46 13.53 -8.16 -4.66
CA ILE A 46 12.16 -8.62 -4.96
C ILE A 46 12.18 -9.50 -6.21
N TYR A 47 12.90 -9.09 -7.27
CA TYR A 47 13.09 -9.89 -8.49
C TYR A 47 13.57 -11.31 -8.16
N ASP A 48 14.64 -11.42 -7.35
CA ASP A 48 15.20 -12.71 -6.96
C ASP A 48 14.20 -13.52 -6.14
N LYS A 49 13.53 -12.93 -5.16
CA LYS A 49 12.53 -13.64 -4.34
C LYS A 49 11.37 -14.17 -5.18
N ILE A 50 10.91 -13.42 -6.19
CA ILE A 50 9.87 -13.88 -7.12
C ILE A 50 10.34 -15.12 -7.89
N LEU A 51 11.58 -15.11 -8.39
CA LEU A 51 12.12 -16.26 -9.14
C LEU A 51 12.31 -17.51 -8.28
N HIS A 52 12.72 -17.36 -7.02
CA HIS A 52 12.89 -18.49 -6.10
C HIS A 52 11.55 -19.12 -5.67
N GLY A 53 10.41 -18.46 -5.88
CA GLY A 53 9.08 -19.00 -5.62
C GLY A 53 8.72 -19.23 -4.15
N GLN A 54 9.53 -18.74 -3.20
CA GLN A 54 9.21 -18.79 -1.77
C GLN A 54 8.11 -17.78 -1.42
N SER A 55 7.33 -18.06 -0.37
CA SER A 55 6.32 -17.12 0.14
C SER A 55 6.92 -15.73 0.36
N LEU A 56 6.21 -14.69 -0.09
CA LEU A 56 6.73 -13.33 -0.09
C LEU A 56 5.62 -12.35 0.25
N PHE A 57 5.90 -11.41 1.15
CA PHE A 57 5.09 -10.24 1.42
C PHE A 57 5.94 -8.98 1.33
N VAL A 58 5.72 -8.22 0.25
CA VAL A 58 6.20 -6.84 0.10
C VAL A 58 5.04 -5.90 0.38
N GLY A 59 5.22 -4.94 1.27
CA GLY A 59 4.13 -4.05 1.65
C GLY A 59 4.56 -2.70 2.16
N ARG A 60 3.56 -1.89 2.50
CA ARG A 60 3.69 -0.55 3.07
C ARG A 60 2.44 -0.23 3.88
N TYR A 61 2.59 0.57 4.92
CA TYR A 61 1.43 1.11 5.65
C TYR A 61 0.88 2.35 4.96
N GLY A 62 -0.42 2.55 5.03
CA GLY A 62 -1.11 3.80 4.71
C GLY A 62 -1.05 4.84 5.81
N ALA A 63 -1.31 6.10 5.47
CA ALA A 63 -1.28 7.21 6.43
C ALA A 63 -2.40 7.11 7.48
N SER A 64 -3.63 6.82 7.04
CA SER A 64 -4.77 6.57 7.94
C SER A 64 -4.55 5.34 8.82
N GLU A 65 -4.00 4.27 8.25
CA GLU A 65 -3.64 3.04 8.96
C GLU A 65 -2.61 3.33 10.07
N MET A 66 -1.53 4.04 9.73
CA MET A 66 -0.49 4.42 10.70
C MET A 66 -1.02 5.33 11.81
N ASN A 67 -1.93 6.25 11.51
CA ASN A 67 -2.51 7.11 12.52
C ASN A 67 -3.32 6.30 13.54
N ILE A 68 -4.07 5.29 13.09
CA ILE A 68 -4.86 4.42 13.96
C ILE A 68 -4.00 3.46 14.77
N ILE A 69 -2.96 2.88 14.16
CA ILE A 69 -1.96 2.08 14.89
C ILE A 69 -1.33 2.94 16.00
N THR A 70 -0.99 4.19 15.69
CA THR A 70 -0.40 5.12 16.65
C THR A 70 -1.37 5.44 17.80
N GLU A 71 -2.64 5.70 17.51
CA GLU A 71 -3.65 5.94 18.55
C GLU A 71 -3.89 4.71 19.42
N TYR A 72 -3.89 3.51 18.83
CA TYR A 72 -3.98 2.26 19.56
C TYR A 72 -2.79 2.04 20.50
N ILE A 73 -1.55 2.28 20.05
CA ILE A 73 -0.39 2.15 20.93
C ILE A 73 -0.46 3.17 22.08
N LYS A 74 -0.88 4.42 21.79
CA LYS A 74 -1.08 5.44 22.84
C LYS A 74 -2.18 5.06 23.82
N SER A 75 -3.30 4.53 23.33
CA SER A 75 -4.44 4.13 24.17
C SER A 75 -3.99 3.14 25.24
N ARG A 76 -3.23 2.10 24.82
CA ARG A 76 -2.64 1.10 25.73
C ARG A 76 -1.56 1.68 26.65
N ARG A 77 -0.70 2.58 26.16
CA ARG A 77 0.40 3.15 26.96
C ARG A 77 -0.07 4.18 27.99
N MET A 78 -1.12 4.92 27.67
CA MET A 78 -1.64 6.00 28.51
C MET A 78 -2.90 5.61 29.28
N ASN A 79 -3.35 4.34 29.16
CA ASN A 79 -4.56 3.82 29.75
C ASN A 79 -5.79 4.71 29.49
N ARG A 80 -6.01 5.03 28.20
CA ARG A 80 -7.14 5.83 27.72
C ARG A 80 -7.78 5.16 26.53
N ASP A 81 -9.07 5.39 26.30
CA ASP A 81 -9.74 4.89 25.11
C ASP A 81 -9.42 5.72 23.86
N ILE A 82 -9.59 5.09 22.69
CA ILE A 82 -9.57 5.78 21.41
C ILE A 82 -10.92 6.51 21.25
N ASP A 83 -10.88 7.82 21.03
CA ASP A 83 -12.08 8.59 20.72
C ASP A 83 -12.59 8.25 19.31
N VAL A 84 -13.73 7.55 19.24
CA VAL A 84 -14.41 7.13 18.01
C VAL A 84 -14.93 8.31 17.17
N ASN A 85 -15.03 9.50 17.76
CA ASN A 85 -15.45 10.74 17.07
C ASN A 85 -14.27 11.61 16.62
N SER A 86 -13.04 11.19 16.94
CA SER A 86 -11.82 11.91 16.58
C SER A 86 -11.65 12.01 15.06
N VAL A 87 -10.93 13.04 14.62
CA VAL A 87 -10.57 13.22 13.20
C VAL A 87 -9.82 12.01 12.65
N ILE A 88 -9.02 11.33 13.48
CA ILE A 88 -8.26 10.15 13.09
C ILE A 88 -9.19 8.99 12.73
N VAL A 89 -10.20 8.72 13.57
CA VAL A 89 -11.20 7.67 13.31
C VAL A 89 -12.10 8.04 12.14
N LYS A 90 -12.50 9.32 12.01
CA LYS A 90 -13.24 9.80 10.84
C LYS A 90 -12.46 9.59 9.54
N ASN A 91 -11.15 9.82 9.54
CA ASN A 91 -10.29 9.55 8.38
C ASN A 91 -10.14 8.05 8.10
N LEU A 92 -10.09 7.20 9.14
CA LEU A 92 -10.12 5.75 8.96
C LEU A 92 -11.40 5.33 8.23
N VAL A 93 -12.57 5.77 8.69
CA VAL A 93 -13.87 5.45 8.06
C VAL A 93 -13.93 5.99 6.63
N MET A 94 -13.62 7.27 6.42
CA MET A 94 -13.81 7.92 5.12
C MET A 94 -12.75 7.53 4.09
N LEU A 95 -11.47 7.52 4.46
CA LEU A 95 -10.36 7.30 3.51
C LEU A 95 -10.00 5.83 3.37
N SER A 96 -10.18 5.04 4.44
CA SER A 96 -9.85 3.61 4.45
C SER A 96 -11.07 2.72 4.28
N GLY A 97 -12.27 3.32 4.26
CA GLY A 97 -13.51 2.58 4.11
C GLY A 97 -13.81 1.64 5.27
N PHE A 98 -13.36 1.98 6.48
CA PHE A 98 -13.53 1.13 7.65
C PHE A 98 -14.95 1.18 8.22
N PHE A 99 -15.49 0.02 8.57
CA PHE A 99 -16.82 -0.12 9.17
C PHE A 99 -16.92 -1.44 9.97
N PRO A 100 -17.82 -1.52 10.97
CA PRO A 100 -18.58 -0.40 11.53
C PRO A 100 -17.70 0.50 12.41
N ASN A 101 -18.08 1.77 12.60
CA ASN A 101 -17.37 2.70 13.48
C ASN A 101 -17.62 2.37 14.97
N LYS A 102 -16.98 1.31 15.46
CA LYS A 102 -17.07 0.83 16.85
C LYS A 102 -15.66 0.69 17.42
N LEU A 103 -15.47 1.08 18.68
CA LEU A 103 -14.17 1.02 19.36
C LEU A 103 -13.53 -0.37 19.26
N SER A 104 -14.29 -1.43 19.56
CA SER A 104 -13.80 -2.81 19.50
C SER A 104 -13.30 -3.21 18.10
N GLU A 105 -13.94 -2.74 17.04
CA GLU A 105 -13.55 -3.05 15.66
C GLU A 105 -12.31 -2.24 15.26
N ILE A 106 -12.21 -0.98 15.69
CA ILE A 106 -11.02 -0.13 15.45
C ILE A 106 -9.79 -0.74 16.13
N GLU A 107 -9.93 -1.22 17.35
CA GLU A 107 -8.85 -1.88 18.08
C GLU A 107 -8.42 -3.19 17.39
N LYS A 108 -9.38 -4.00 16.90
CA LYS A 108 -9.08 -5.18 16.08
C LYS A 108 -8.32 -4.83 14.81
N PHE A 109 -8.69 -3.73 14.14
CA PHE A 109 -8.02 -3.27 12.92
C PHE A 109 -6.57 -2.89 13.19
N ALA A 110 -6.32 -2.10 14.24
CA ALA A 110 -4.97 -1.70 14.64
C ALA A 110 -4.11 -2.93 14.99
N GLN A 111 -4.69 -3.88 15.73
CA GLN A 111 -4.02 -5.13 16.08
C GLN A 111 -3.68 -5.97 14.85
N LEU A 112 -4.61 -6.13 13.91
CA LEU A 112 -4.36 -6.86 12.66
C LEU A 112 -3.24 -6.23 11.84
N MET A 113 -3.18 -4.90 11.76
CA MET A 113 -2.11 -4.19 11.04
C MET A 113 -0.73 -4.39 11.69
N LEU A 114 -0.67 -4.39 13.03
CA LEU A 114 0.56 -4.70 13.76
C LEU A 114 1.01 -6.15 13.51
N GLN A 115 0.09 -7.12 13.61
CA GLN A 115 0.36 -8.53 13.32
C GLN A 115 0.75 -8.79 11.86
N SER A 116 0.19 -8.03 10.93
CA SER A 116 0.60 -8.05 9.52
C SER A 116 2.04 -7.58 9.37
N GLY A 117 2.43 -6.56 10.12
CA GLY A 117 3.79 -6.03 10.16
C GLY A 117 4.83 -7.05 10.64
N GLU A 118 4.45 -7.93 11.56
CA GLU A 118 5.36 -8.97 12.08
C GLU A 118 5.76 -9.98 11.01
N ASN A 119 4.93 -10.11 9.96
CA ASN A 119 5.12 -11.09 8.88
C ASN A 119 5.59 -10.48 7.56
N VAL A 120 5.84 -9.18 7.48
CA VAL A 120 6.28 -8.53 6.23
C VAL A 120 7.76 -8.82 5.95
N ASP A 121 8.10 -9.23 4.72
CA ASP A 121 9.49 -9.51 4.34
C ASP A 121 10.23 -8.25 3.90
N ILE A 122 9.53 -7.36 3.19
CA ILE A 122 10.08 -6.11 2.66
C ILE A 122 9.04 -5.01 2.90
N LEU A 123 9.42 -3.99 3.67
CA LEU A 123 8.55 -2.88 4.05
C LEU A 123 9.06 -1.57 3.46
N GLY A 124 8.21 -0.94 2.64
CA GLY A 124 8.42 0.42 2.14
C GLY A 124 7.95 1.45 3.17
N ARG A 125 8.88 2.21 3.74
CA ARG A 125 8.57 3.29 4.70
C ARG A 125 7.98 4.49 3.97
N TRP A 126 6.80 4.94 4.38
CA TRP A 126 6.15 6.13 3.79
C TRP A 126 6.47 7.44 4.55
N TRP A 127 7.19 7.37 5.67
CA TRP A 127 7.52 8.50 6.54
C TRP A 127 6.30 9.06 7.27
N ASN A 128 5.39 8.16 7.63
CA ASN A 128 4.26 8.48 8.49
C ASN A 128 4.74 8.75 9.92
N GLY A 129 3.94 9.53 10.66
CA GLY A 129 4.22 9.78 12.06
C GLY A 129 4.31 8.47 12.85
N PHE A 130 5.31 8.38 13.73
CA PHE A 130 5.53 7.24 14.63
C PHE A 130 5.86 5.89 13.95
N GLU A 131 6.03 5.88 12.63
CA GLU A 131 6.32 4.66 11.84
C GLU A 131 7.61 3.97 12.29
N ASP A 132 8.64 4.72 12.68
CA ASP A 132 9.89 4.14 13.22
C ASP A 132 9.69 3.29 14.46
N TYR A 133 8.75 3.68 15.34
CA TYR A 133 8.41 2.90 16.53
C TYR A 133 7.76 1.58 16.12
N VAL A 134 6.80 1.65 15.19
CA VAL A 134 6.11 0.47 14.68
C VAL A 134 7.09 -0.48 13.99
N ILE A 135 7.98 0.04 13.15
CA ILE A 135 9.01 -0.75 12.49
C ILE A 135 9.91 -1.45 13.50
N LYS A 136 10.40 -0.73 14.51
CA LYS A 136 11.31 -1.27 15.53
C LYS A 136 10.68 -2.42 16.32
N HIS A 137 9.41 -2.27 16.70
CA HIS A 137 8.76 -3.16 17.65
C HIS A 137 7.90 -4.25 17.00
N TYR A 138 7.41 -4.03 15.77
CA TYR A 138 6.47 -4.92 15.11
C TYR A 138 6.90 -5.35 13.70
N ALA A 139 7.91 -4.75 13.07
CA ALA A 139 8.45 -5.21 11.78
C ALA A 139 9.96 -5.47 11.85
N LYS A 140 10.38 -6.15 12.92
CA LYS A 140 11.79 -6.35 13.31
C LYS A 140 12.63 -7.08 12.24
N ASP A 141 12.01 -8.02 11.52
CA ASP A 141 12.70 -8.89 10.56
C ASP A 141 12.59 -8.38 9.11
N ALA A 142 11.70 -7.41 8.86
CA ALA A 142 11.44 -6.89 7.51
C ALA A 142 12.63 -6.13 6.94
N MET A 143 13.06 -6.41 5.72
CA MET A 143 14.00 -5.55 5.00
C MET A 143 13.35 -4.19 4.71
N LEU A 144 14.08 -3.09 4.88
CA LEU A 144 13.51 -1.75 4.80
C LEU A 144 13.97 -1.02 3.55
N THR A 145 13.04 -0.31 2.92
CA THR A 145 13.31 0.60 1.81
C THR A 145 12.46 1.87 1.95
N ASP A 146 12.74 2.90 1.16
CA ASP A 146 11.77 3.98 0.94
C ASP A 146 10.55 3.44 0.17
N LEU A 147 9.34 3.93 0.46
CA LEU A 147 8.12 3.53 -0.24
C LEU A 147 8.26 3.63 -1.77
N LEU A 148 8.80 4.75 -2.27
CA LEU A 148 8.83 5.01 -3.72
C LEU A 148 9.81 4.06 -4.43
N TYR A 149 10.78 3.51 -3.70
CA TYR A 149 11.76 2.57 -4.24
C TYR A 149 11.16 1.20 -4.53
N LEU A 150 9.96 0.88 -4.04
CA LEU A 150 9.21 -0.31 -4.43
C LEU A 150 8.65 -0.23 -5.86
N GLU A 151 8.58 0.97 -6.43
CA GLU A 151 8.06 1.18 -7.77
C GLU A 151 9.08 0.72 -8.83
N PRO A 152 8.70 -0.17 -9.76
CA PRO A 152 9.64 -0.74 -10.74
C PRO A 152 10.14 0.28 -11.77
N TRP A 153 9.47 1.43 -11.90
CA TRP A 153 9.85 2.54 -12.78
C TRP A 153 10.65 3.64 -12.05
N PHE A 154 11.00 3.45 -10.78
CA PHE A 154 11.70 4.49 -10.03
C PHE A 154 13.08 4.78 -10.65
N PRO A 155 13.51 6.06 -10.75
CA PRO A 155 14.82 6.39 -11.32
C PRO A 155 15.98 5.69 -10.61
N GLY A 156 16.85 5.04 -11.38
CA GLY A 156 18.01 4.30 -10.88
C GLY A 156 17.80 2.79 -10.72
N VAL A 157 16.59 2.28 -10.91
CA VAL A 157 16.31 0.84 -10.99
C VAL A 157 16.87 0.28 -12.30
N LYS A 158 17.78 -0.70 -12.23
CA LYS A 158 18.35 -1.35 -13.43
C LYS A 158 17.53 -2.57 -13.85
N VAL A 159 17.11 -3.37 -12.86
CA VAL A 159 16.32 -4.59 -13.05
C VAL A 159 15.02 -4.46 -12.26
N PRO A 160 13.91 -4.04 -12.89
CA PRO A 160 12.63 -3.94 -12.20
C PRO A 160 12.15 -5.32 -11.77
N TRP A 161 11.60 -5.43 -10.56
CA TRP A 161 11.11 -6.71 -10.05
C TRP A 161 9.99 -7.30 -10.91
N THR A 162 9.23 -6.46 -11.62
CA THR A 162 8.17 -6.88 -12.52
C THR A 162 8.69 -7.73 -13.68
N LEU A 163 9.97 -7.63 -14.04
CA LEU A 163 10.58 -8.49 -15.06
C LEU A 163 10.48 -9.99 -14.69
N ALA A 164 10.51 -10.31 -13.39
CA ALA A 164 10.37 -11.69 -12.90
C ALA A 164 8.94 -12.26 -13.05
N LEU A 165 7.95 -11.41 -13.40
CA LEU A 165 6.57 -11.83 -13.64
C LEU A 165 6.39 -12.52 -15.00
N LYS A 166 7.38 -12.41 -15.89
CA LYS A 166 7.26 -12.92 -17.26
C LYS A 166 6.86 -14.40 -17.28
N GLY A 167 5.75 -14.70 -17.98
CA GLY A 167 5.21 -16.05 -18.13
C GLY A 167 4.55 -16.66 -16.89
N LYS A 168 4.38 -15.88 -15.80
CA LYS A 168 3.68 -16.32 -14.59
C LYS A 168 2.19 -16.00 -14.63
N ARG A 169 1.42 -16.55 -13.71
CA ARG A 169 0.02 -16.23 -13.44
C ARG A 169 -0.07 -15.18 -12.35
N ILE A 170 -0.55 -13.99 -12.71
CA ILE A 170 -0.54 -12.81 -11.86
C ILE A 170 -1.96 -12.45 -11.50
N LEU A 171 -2.30 -12.55 -10.21
CA LEU A 171 -3.57 -12.05 -9.69
C LEU A 171 -3.43 -10.57 -9.34
N VAL A 172 -4.18 -9.70 -10.02
CA VAL A 172 -4.24 -8.26 -9.72
C VAL A 172 -5.54 -7.96 -8.98
N ILE A 173 -5.41 -7.56 -7.72
CA ILE A 173 -6.55 -7.20 -6.86
C ILE A 173 -6.63 -5.67 -6.81
N HIS A 174 -7.58 -5.09 -7.55
CA HIS A 174 -7.69 -3.64 -7.72
C HIS A 174 -9.13 -3.21 -8.01
N PRO A 175 -9.58 -2.01 -7.61
CA PRO A 175 -10.90 -1.49 -7.98
C PRO A 175 -11.04 -1.18 -9.49
N PHE A 176 -9.92 -1.07 -10.22
CA PHE A 176 -9.87 -0.69 -11.64
C PHE A 176 -9.61 -1.89 -12.56
N ASN A 177 -10.14 -3.07 -12.20
CA ASN A 177 -9.86 -4.32 -12.89
C ASN A 177 -10.19 -4.28 -14.39
N ASN A 178 -11.33 -3.69 -14.78
CA ASN A 178 -11.72 -3.56 -16.18
C ASN A 178 -10.77 -2.63 -16.96
N THR A 179 -10.30 -1.54 -16.34
CA THR A 179 -9.30 -0.66 -16.99
C THR A 179 -7.95 -1.36 -17.10
N ILE A 180 -7.54 -2.10 -16.07
CA ILE A 180 -6.29 -2.87 -16.05
C ILE A 180 -6.27 -3.92 -17.19
N GLU A 181 -7.34 -4.68 -17.36
CA GLU A 181 -7.46 -5.65 -18.46
C GLU A 181 -7.33 -5.01 -19.85
N LYS A 182 -8.00 -3.87 -20.06
CA LYS A 182 -7.92 -3.11 -21.32
C LYS A 182 -6.52 -2.57 -21.58
N GLN A 183 -5.86 -2.02 -20.55
CA GLN A 183 -4.51 -1.47 -20.68
C GLN A 183 -3.48 -2.57 -20.93
N TYR A 184 -3.61 -3.70 -20.24
CA TYR A 184 -2.67 -4.81 -20.35
C TYR A 184 -2.62 -5.41 -21.77
N LYS A 185 -3.76 -5.45 -22.48
CA LYS A 185 -3.81 -5.84 -23.92
C LYS A 185 -2.91 -4.99 -24.81
N LYS A 186 -2.59 -3.76 -24.40
CA LYS A 186 -1.66 -2.85 -25.09
C LYS A 186 -0.43 -2.51 -24.26
N ARG A 187 0.00 -3.38 -23.35
CA ARG A 187 1.16 -3.20 -22.43
C ARG A 187 2.41 -2.62 -23.11
N LEU A 188 2.67 -3.03 -24.36
CA LEU A 188 3.85 -2.60 -25.12
C LEU A 188 3.83 -1.11 -25.47
N LEU A 189 2.69 -0.41 -25.34
CA LEU A 189 2.56 1.03 -25.58
C LEU A 189 2.65 1.86 -24.30
N LEU A 190 2.62 1.24 -23.13
CA LEU A 190 2.51 1.96 -21.85
C LEU A 190 3.85 2.49 -21.36
N PHE A 191 4.94 1.74 -21.57
CA PHE A 191 6.28 2.13 -21.14
C PHE A 191 7.28 2.09 -22.29
N SER A 192 8.22 3.03 -22.28
CA SER A 192 9.40 2.98 -23.16
C SER A 192 10.27 1.77 -22.82
N ASP A 193 10.57 1.56 -21.54
CA ASP A 193 11.24 0.36 -21.05
C ASP A 193 10.27 -0.83 -20.97
N LYS A 194 10.46 -1.80 -21.87
CA LYS A 194 9.63 -3.00 -21.97
C LYS A 194 9.81 -3.99 -20.81
N LYS A 195 10.81 -3.79 -19.93
CA LYS A 195 11.01 -4.61 -18.73
C LYS A 195 9.99 -4.30 -17.63
N ILE A 196 9.35 -3.12 -17.64
CA ILE A 196 8.46 -2.67 -16.56
C ILE A 196 7.15 -3.49 -16.53
N LEU A 197 6.59 -3.83 -17.68
CA LEU A 197 5.35 -4.60 -17.78
C LEU A 197 5.51 -5.72 -18.82
N PRO A 198 6.20 -6.83 -18.46
CA PRO A 198 6.41 -7.95 -19.37
C PRO A 198 5.10 -8.71 -19.63
N GLU A 199 5.17 -9.71 -20.51
CA GLU A 199 4.05 -10.62 -20.76
C GLU A 199 3.94 -11.70 -19.68
N PHE A 200 2.73 -11.87 -19.17
CA PHE A 200 2.29 -12.81 -18.15
C PHE A 200 0.77 -13.07 -18.29
N GLU A 201 0.28 -14.13 -17.66
CA GLU A 201 -1.16 -14.41 -17.60
C GLU A 201 -1.80 -13.50 -16.55
N LEU A 202 -2.62 -12.55 -17.02
CA LEU A 202 -3.31 -11.60 -16.15
C LEU A 202 -4.64 -12.19 -15.67
N ILE A 203 -4.79 -12.31 -14.36
CA ILE A 203 -6.04 -12.59 -13.67
C ILE A 203 -6.41 -11.34 -12.88
N THR A 204 -7.66 -10.89 -12.92
CA THR A 204 -8.10 -9.77 -12.10
C THR A 204 -9.15 -10.18 -11.09
N LEU A 205 -9.12 -9.54 -9.92
CA LEU A 205 -10.18 -9.58 -8.93
C LEU A 205 -10.57 -8.14 -8.60
N GLN A 206 -11.84 -7.81 -8.77
CA GLN A 206 -12.35 -6.50 -8.39
C GLN A 206 -12.28 -6.35 -6.87
N ALA A 207 -11.52 -5.35 -6.42
CA ALA A 207 -11.41 -5.05 -5.00
C ALA A 207 -12.73 -4.48 -4.44
N VAL A 208 -13.06 -4.86 -3.21
CA VAL A 208 -14.18 -4.24 -2.47
C VAL A 208 -13.84 -2.77 -2.19
N GLN A 209 -14.80 -1.88 -2.45
CA GLN A 209 -14.63 -0.43 -2.29
C GLN A 209 -15.67 0.13 -1.31
N THR A 210 -15.22 0.38 -0.08
CA THR A 210 -16.06 0.96 1.00
C THR A 210 -15.54 2.32 1.47
N ALA A 211 -14.51 2.86 0.84
CA ALA A 211 -14.04 4.22 1.09
C ALA A 211 -15.03 5.24 0.51
N ALA A 212 -14.83 6.52 0.83
CA ALA A 212 -15.64 7.65 0.35
C ALA A 212 -17.08 7.66 0.89
N GLY A 213 -17.32 6.99 2.02
CA GLY A 213 -18.65 6.79 2.60
C GLY A 213 -19.50 5.80 1.81
N LEU A 214 -18.88 4.98 0.95
CA LEU A 214 -19.57 3.87 0.30
C LEU A 214 -19.82 2.74 1.30
N SER A 215 -20.87 1.98 1.05
CA SER A 215 -21.19 0.76 1.80
C SER A 215 -21.41 -0.39 0.84
N ASP A 216 -21.15 -1.59 1.30
CA ASP A 216 -21.37 -2.83 0.56
C ASP A 216 -22.25 -3.73 1.42
N ASN A 217 -23.49 -3.94 0.98
CA ASN A 217 -24.51 -4.66 1.73
C ASN A 217 -24.20 -6.16 1.93
N ARG A 218 -23.20 -6.68 1.23
CA ARG A 218 -22.72 -8.06 1.40
C ARG A 218 -21.98 -8.26 2.72
N PHE A 219 -21.47 -7.19 3.33
CA PHE A 219 -20.54 -7.26 4.46
C PHE A 219 -21.08 -6.50 5.68
N LYS A 220 -21.02 -7.13 6.85
CA LYS A 220 -21.38 -6.47 8.12
C LYS A 220 -20.19 -5.72 8.70
N THR A 221 -18.98 -6.20 8.44
CA THR A 221 -17.72 -5.61 8.89
C THR A 221 -16.71 -5.50 7.77
N TRP A 222 -15.74 -4.61 7.96
CA TRP A 222 -14.56 -4.49 7.12
C TRP A 222 -13.76 -5.80 7.07
N PHE A 223 -13.76 -6.59 8.15
CA PHE A 223 -13.10 -7.90 8.18
C PHE A 223 -13.80 -8.92 7.29
N ASP A 224 -15.14 -8.89 7.20
CA ASP A 224 -15.89 -9.76 6.29
C ASP A 224 -15.50 -9.49 4.83
N ALA A 225 -15.31 -8.21 4.47
CA ALA A 225 -14.86 -7.81 3.14
C ALA A 225 -13.42 -8.23 2.84
N LEU A 226 -12.52 -8.13 3.82
CA LEU A 226 -11.15 -8.65 3.73
C LEU A 226 -11.14 -10.17 3.52
N ASP A 227 -11.93 -10.90 4.30
CA ASP A 227 -12.05 -12.35 4.22
C ASP A 227 -12.65 -12.80 2.90
N TYR A 228 -13.67 -12.09 2.42
CA TYR A 228 -14.23 -12.31 1.08
C TYR A 228 -13.17 -12.16 -0.01
N MET A 229 -12.43 -11.04 -0.05
CA MET A 229 -11.40 -10.86 -1.08
C MET A 229 -10.31 -11.93 -1.03
N PHE A 230 -9.91 -12.35 0.17
CA PHE A 230 -8.98 -13.46 0.34
C PHE A 230 -9.57 -14.77 -0.20
N ASN A 231 -10.80 -15.11 0.17
CA ASN A 231 -11.46 -16.34 -0.28
C ASN A 231 -11.68 -16.37 -1.80
N GLU A 232 -12.10 -15.25 -2.40
CA GLU A 232 -12.20 -15.14 -3.87
C GLU A 232 -10.84 -15.29 -4.55
N SER A 233 -9.78 -14.74 -3.96
CA SER A 233 -8.42 -14.92 -4.48
C SER A 233 -8.02 -16.40 -4.49
N MET A 234 -8.37 -17.15 -3.44
CA MET A 234 -8.01 -18.57 -3.31
C MET A 234 -8.79 -19.51 -4.24
N LYS A 235 -9.84 -19.03 -4.91
CA LYS A 235 -10.55 -19.80 -5.94
C LYS A 235 -9.79 -19.89 -7.26
N THR A 236 -8.78 -19.06 -7.45
CA THR A 236 -7.98 -19.01 -8.67
C THR A 236 -6.56 -19.45 -8.38
N ASP A 237 -5.97 -20.22 -9.29
CA ASP A 237 -4.56 -20.58 -9.17
C ASP A 237 -3.67 -19.49 -9.79
N PHE A 238 -2.82 -18.89 -8.97
CA PHE A 238 -1.90 -17.83 -9.34
C PHE A 238 -0.57 -18.01 -8.61
N ASP A 239 0.50 -17.50 -9.20
CA ASP A 239 1.86 -17.62 -8.65
C ASP A 239 2.17 -16.45 -7.69
N ILE A 240 1.70 -15.25 -8.04
CA ILE A 240 1.89 -14.02 -7.26
C ILE A 240 0.71 -13.07 -7.41
N ALA A 241 0.38 -12.36 -6.33
CA ALA A 241 -0.63 -11.31 -6.30
C ALA A 241 0.00 -9.91 -6.29
N ILE A 242 -0.55 -8.99 -7.09
CA ILE A 242 -0.29 -7.55 -7.02
C ILE A 242 -1.52 -6.88 -6.42
N VAL A 243 -1.36 -6.24 -5.27
CA VAL A 243 -2.47 -5.83 -4.40
C VAL A 243 -2.55 -4.31 -4.29
N GLY A 244 -3.63 -3.72 -4.82
CA GLY A 244 -3.94 -2.30 -4.71
C GLY A 244 -5.40 -2.07 -4.34
N CYS A 245 -5.77 -2.36 -3.10
CA CYS A 245 -7.14 -2.26 -2.60
C CYS A 245 -7.26 -1.41 -1.33
N GLY A 246 -6.57 -0.26 -1.30
CA GLY A 246 -6.59 0.64 -0.14
C GLY A 246 -6.12 -0.05 1.15
N ALA A 247 -6.80 0.22 2.26
CA ALA A 247 -6.42 -0.32 3.57
C ALA A 247 -6.59 -1.83 3.70
N TYR A 248 -7.29 -2.49 2.77
CA TYR A 248 -7.34 -3.96 2.76
C TYR A 248 -6.01 -4.56 2.34
N GLY A 249 -5.19 -3.83 1.58
CA GLY A 249 -4.07 -4.41 0.84
C GLY A 249 -2.96 -4.96 1.71
N PHE A 250 -2.63 -4.28 2.82
CA PHE A 250 -1.58 -4.73 3.73
C PHE A 250 -1.92 -6.07 4.41
N PRO A 251 -3.06 -6.22 5.12
CA PRO A 251 -3.42 -7.52 5.71
C PRO A 251 -3.82 -8.57 4.67
N LEU A 252 -4.36 -8.18 3.50
CA LEU A 252 -4.65 -9.13 2.43
C LEU A 252 -3.36 -9.78 1.89
N ALA A 253 -2.31 -8.99 1.68
CA ALA A 253 -1.01 -9.50 1.26
C ALA A 253 -0.38 -10.42 2.31
N GLN A 254 -0.55 -10.11 3.61
CA GLN A 254 -0.16 -11.02 4.70
C GLN A 254 -0.91 -12.37 4.61
N LYS A 255 -2.24 -12.36 4.45
CA LYS A 255 -3.04 -13.59 4.34
C LYS A 255 -2.61 -14.44 3.15
N ILE A 256 -2.29 -13.82 2.01
CA ILE A 256 -1.77 -14.52 0.82
C ILE A 256 -0.40 -15.15 1.09
N LYS A 257 0.51 -14.44 1.79
CA LYS A 257 1.79 -15.01 2.20
C LYS A 257 1.62 -16.22 3.13
N ASN A 258 0.69 -16.15 4.08
CA ASN A 258 0.48 -17.21 5.08
C ASN A 258 0.07 -18.56 4.47
N VAL A 259 -0.52 -18.57 3.27
CA VAL A 259 -0.81 -19.81 2.52
C VAL A 259 0.31 -20.21 1.54
N GLY A 260 1.50 -19.65 1.71
CA GLY A 260 2.69 -19.99 0.94
C GLY A 260 2.85 -19.26 -0.40
N LYS A 261 1.94 -18.34 -0.73
CA LYS A 261 1.98 -17.58 -2.00
C LYS A 261 2.77 -16.26 -1.87
N GLN A 262 2.96 -15.57 -2.99
CA GLN A 262 3.64 -14.28 -3.05
C GLN A 262 2.62 -13.14 -3.19
N ALA A 263 2.86 -12.02 -2.52
CA ALA A 263 2.03 -10.82 -2.61
C ALA A 263 2.88 -9.53 -2.52
N ILE A 264 2.60 -8.59 -3.43
CA ILE A 264 3.21 -7.27 -3.46
C ILE A 264 2.11 -6.21 -3.37
N HIS A 265 2.09 -5.46 -2.26
CA HIS A 265 1.17 -4.37 -2.01
C HIS A 265 1.83 -3.01 -2.27
N LEU A 266 1.41 -2.32 -3.34
CA LEU A 266 1.88 -0.96 -3.69
C LEU A 266 0.87 0.13 -3.32
N GLY A 267 -0.29 -0.25 -2.77
CA GLY A 267 -1.41 0.66 -2.58
C GLY A 267 -1.84 1.28 -3.92
N GLY A 268 -2.10 2.59 -3.90
CA GLY A 268 -2.59 3.29 -5.09
C GLY A 268 -1.59 3.38 -6.25
N ALA A 269 -0.29 3.17 -6.03
CA ALA A 269 0.69 3.16 -7.13
C ALA A 269 0.49 1.95 -8.07
N THR A 270 -0.26 0.91 -7.63
CA THR A 270 -0.60 -0.25 -8.47
C THR A 270 -1.23 0.15 -9.80
N GLN A 271 -2.06 1.19 -9.84
CA GLN A 271 -2.71 1.64 -11.07
C GLN A 271 -1.70 2.14 -12.12
N LEU A 272 -0.58 2.73 -11.68
CA LEU A 272 0.45 3.27 -12.56
C LEU A 272 1.18 2.16 -13.33
N LEU A 273 1.31 0.97 -12.74
CA LEU A 273 1.89 -0.21 -13.41
C LEU A 273 1.14 -0.57 -14.69
N PHE A 274 -0.15 -0.23 -14.77
CA PHE A 274 -1.00 -0.50 -15.93
C PHE A 274 -1.31 0.76 -16.74
N GLY A 275 -0.51 1.83 -16.62
CA GLY A 275 -0.70 3.04 -17.42
C GLY A 275 -1.96 3.84 -17.06
N ILE A 276 -2.45 3.73 -15.83
CA ILE A 276 -3.65 4.41 -15.36
C ILE A 276 -3.27 5.66 -14.55
N LYS A 277 -3.61 6.83 -15.07
CA LYS A 277 -3.40 8.13 -14.45
C LYS A 277 -4.38 8.37 -13.30
N GLY A 278 -4.11 9.42 -12.55
CA GLY A 278 -4.94 9.91 -11.46
C GLY A 278 -4.40 11.27 -11.03
N ARG A 279 -5.29 12.13 -10.54
CA ARG A 279 -5.01 13.52 -10.21
C ARG A 279 -3.77 13.70 -9.32
N ARG A 280 -3.57 12.82 -8.34
CA ARG A 280 -2.38 12.86 -7.46
C ARG A 280 -1.08 12.84 -8.24
N TRP A 281 -0.99 11.98 -9.25
CA TRP A 281 0.24 11.74 -10.00
C TRP A 281 0.51 12.90 -10.98
N GLU A 282 -0.53 13.61 -11.40
CA GLU A 282 -0.45 14.76 -12.30
C GLU A 282 -0.15 16.07 -11.58
N GLU A 283 -0.67 16.26 -10.37
CA GLU A 283 -0.62 17.55 -9.68
C GLU A 283 0.43 17.63 -8.56
N ASN A 284 0.77 16.51 -7.90
CA ASN A 284 1.69 16.53 -6.76
C ASN A 284 3.15 16.40 -7.21
N ASP A 285 3.99 17.36 -6.82
CA ASP A 285 5.40 17.44 -7.22
C ASP A 285 6.27 16.31 -6.67
N GLU A 286 5.85 15.66 -5.57
CA GLU A 286 6.52 14.44 -5.05
C GLU A 286 6.55 13.33 -6.12
N PHE A 287 5.62 13.34 -7.08
CA PHE A 287 5.50 12.33 -8.13
C PHE A 287 5.90 12.87 -9.53
N GLN A 288 6.66 13.96 -9.60
CA GLN A 288 7.08 14.54 -10.88
C GLN A 288 7.83 13.53 -11.78
N TYR A 289 8.56 12.57 -11.20
CA TYR A 289 9.24 11.52 -11.95
C TYR A 289 8.28 10.59 -12.70
N ILE A 290 7.05 10.40 -12.19
CA ILE A 290 6.00 9.58 -12.82
C ILE A 290 5.45 10.26 -14.06
N ARG A 291 5.34 11.60 -14.06
CA ARG A 291 4.82 12.36 -15.20
C ARG A 291 5.64 12.16 -16.48
N LYS A 292 6.94 11.85 -16.33
CA LYS A 292 7.83 11.51 -17.45
C LYS A 292 7.50 10.17 -18.12
N LEU A 293 6.69 9.33 -17.48
CA LEU A 293 6.24 8.05 -18.02
C LEU A 293 4.96 8.20 -18.86
N PHE A 294 4.22 9.30 -18.68
CA PHE A 294 2.94 9.50 -19.34
C PHE A 294 3.13 9.66 -20.86
N ASN A 295 2.26 9.00 -21.61
CA ASN A 295 2.12 9.16 -23.05
C ASN A 295 0.64 9.11 -23.45
N GLU A 296 0.35 9.17 -24.74
CA GLU A 296 -1.00 9.18 -25.31
C GLU A 296 -1.82 7.92 -25.04
N ASN A 297 -1.17 6.81 -24.68
CA ASN A 297 -1.83 5.53 -24.40
C ASN A 297 -2.29 5.37 -22.96
N TRP A 298 -1.80 6.22 -22.03
CA TRP A 298 -2.19 6.24 -20.63
C TRP A 298 -3.57 6.88 -20.46
N VAL A 299 -4.41 6.27 -19.62
CA VAL A 299 -5.83 6.64 -19.46
C VAL A 299 -6.18 6.96 -18.01
N TYR A 300 -7.33 7.57 -17.77
CA TYR A 300 -7.95 7.56 -16.44
C TYR A 300 -8.80 6.29 -16.26
N PRO A 301 -9.14 5.92 -15.00
CA PRO A 301 -10.08 4.83 -14.75
C PRO A 301 -11.41 5.04 -15.47
N ASN A 302 -12.09 3.94 -15.83
CA ASN A 302 -13.42 4.03 -16.43
C ASN A 302 -14.42 4.72 -15.48
N LYS A 303 -15.51 5.24 -16.04
CA LYS A 303 -16.55 5.94 -15.28
C LYS A 303 -17.24 5.01 -14.27
N GLU A 304 -17.45 3.74 -14.64
CA GLU A 304 -18.05 2.71 -13.78
C GLU A 304 -17.14 2.33 -12.60
N GLU A 305 -15.84 2.58 -12.73
CA GLU A 305 -14.82 2.36 -11.69
C GLU A 305 -14.51 3.63 -10.88
N THR A 306 -15.26 4.71 -11.16
CA THR A 306 -15.17 5.99 -10.47
C THR A 306 -16.35 6.15 -9.53
N PRO A 307 -16.15 6.06 -8.19
CA PRO A 307 -17.21 6.31 -7.23
C PRO A 307 -17.84 7.68 -7.42
N ILE A 308 -19.16 7.78 -7.26
CA ILE A 308 -19.88 9.07 -7.29
C ILE A 308 -19.31 10.04 -6.26
N SER A 309 -18.84 9.52 -5.12
CA SER A 309 -18.22 10.28 -4.04
C SER A 309 -16.69 10.35 -4.11
N ALA A 310 -16.06 10.09 -5.26
CA ALA A 310 -14.60 10.09 -5.42
C ALA A 310 -13.94 11.39 -4.94
N ASN A 311 -14.63 12.53 -5.05
CA ASN A 311 -14.17 13.83 -4.55
C ASN A 311 -13.89 13.84 -3.04
N LYS A 312 -14.55 12.97 -2.26
CA LYS A 312 -14.31 12.80 -0.81
C LYS A 312 -13.00 12.07 -0.49
N ILE A 313 -12.35 11.46 -1.49
CA ILE A 313 -11.05 10.79 -1.35
C ILE A 313 -9.98 11.70 -1.91
N GLU A 314 -9.50 12.59 -1.04
CA GLU A 314 -8.40 13.52 -1.34
C GLU A 314 -8.59 14.23 -2.70
N ASN A 315 -9.80 14.78 -2.93
CA ASN A 315 -10.18 15.48 -4.16
C ASN A 315 -10.05 14.62 -5.43
N SER A 316 -10.52 13.37 -5.38
CA SER A 316 -10.45 12.41 -6.49
C SER A 316 -9.02 12.00 -6.85
N CYS A 317 -8.12 11.86 -5.85
CA CYS A 317 -6.68 11.66 -6.07
C CYS A 317 -6.29 10.49 -7.00
N TYR A 318 -7.08 9.42 -7.07
CA TYR A 318 -6.85 8.27 -7.96
C TYR A 318 -7.61 8.33 -9.29
N TRP A 319 -8.49 9.31 -9.42
CA TRP A 319 -9.37 9.53 -10.56
C TRP A 319 -9.06 10.87 -11.22
N ARG A 320 -9.95 11.35 -12.08
CA ARG A 320 -9.86 12.65 -12.74
C ARG A 320 -10.44 13.77 -11.87
#